data_AF-A0A0L0FAL4-F1
#
_entry.id   AF-A0A0L0FAL4-F1
#
_cell.length_a   1.000
_cell.length_b   1.000
_cell.length_c   1.000
_cell.angle_alpha   90.00
_cell.angle_beta   90.00
_cell.angle_gamma   90.00
#
_symmetry.space_group_name_H-M   'P 1'
#
loop_
_entity.id
_entity.type
_entity.pdbx_description
1 polymer ?
#
loop_
_entity_poly.entity_id
_entity_poly.type
_entity_poly.pdbx_seq_one_letter_code
_entity_poly.pdbx_strand_id
1 'polypeptide(L)'
;GMMKKMRDDTLHNVHKLVEDIANSESSDANEQKIGIFWRAAMNLERIEEFGYSPLKPVFEDIDQATNKKEFMALVARIHRLGLGVFFGFGPESDMKDSHSTILWGGEGSLGLGSREYYFDDDKGSCNSTTLSIPKTV
;
A
#
# COMPACT_ATOMS: atom_id res chain seq x y z
N GLY A 1 -13.66 -19.58 9.98
CA GLY A 1 -13.74 -19.10 11.37
C GLY A 1 -14.55 -17.81 11.44
N MET A 2 -15.12 -17.49 12.60
CA MET A 2 -16.03 -16.34 12.82
C MET A 2 -15.47 -14.99 12.32
N MET A 3 -14.18 -14.70 12.58
CA MET A 3 -13.55 -13.46 12.11
C MET A 3 -13.45 -13.35 10.59
N LYS A 4 -13.26 -14.47 9.88
CA LYS A 4 -13.26 -14.46 8.41
C LYS A 4 -14.64 -14.06 7.88
N LYS A 5 -15.69 -14.69 8.42
CA LYS A 5 -17.07 -14.40 8.03
C LYS A 5 -17.42 -12.92 8.27
N MET A 6 -17.10 -12.38 9.45
CA MET A 6 -17.35 -10.96 9.75
C MET A 6 -16.63 -10.02 8.77
N ARG A 7 -15.38 -10.33 8.40
CA ARG A 7 -14.64 -9.55 7.40
C ARG A 7 -15.30 -9.65 6.03
N ASP A 8 -15.69 -10.85 5.59
CA ASP A 8 -16.33 -11.08 4.30
C ASP A 8 -17.66 -10.31 4.21
N ASP A 9 -18.51 -10.40 5.25
CA ASP A 9 -19.80 -9.70 5.32
C ASP A 9 -19.61 -8.17 5.32
N THR A 10 -18.61 -7.67 6.04
CA THR A 10 -18.29 -6.23 6.07
C THR A 10 -17.78 -5.75 4.70
N LEU A 11 -16.88 -6.50 4.07
CA LEU A 11 -16.32 -6.16 2.76
C LEU A 11 -17.43 -6.10 1.71
N HIS A 12 -18.35 -7.06 1.73
CA HIS A 12 -19.53 -7.08 0.85
C HIS A 12 -20.40 -5.83 0.99
N ASN A 13 -20.66 -5.40 2.23
CA ASN A 13 -21.47 -4.21 2.47
C ASN A 13 -20.76 -2.93 2.02
N VAL A 14 -19.44 -2.82 2.25
CA VAL A 14 -18.64 -1.67 1.78
C VAL A 14 -18.57 -1.64 0.25
N HIS A 15 -18.39 -2.79 -0.40
CA HIS A 15 -18.38 -2.88 -1.86
C HIS A 15 -19.68 -2.32 -2.45
N LYS A 16 -20.83 -2.81 -1.95
CA LYS A 16 -22.14 -2.33 -2.40
C LYS A 16 -22.31 -0.82 -2.21
N LEU A 17 -21.96 -0.31 -1.03
CA LEU A 17 -22.05 1.12 -0.74
C LEU A 17 -21.22 1.96 -1.72
N VAL A 18 -19.97 1.57 -1.96
CA VAL A 18 -19.07 2.31 -2.86
C VAL A 18 -19.52 2.20 -4.31
N GLU A 19 -20.05 1.04 -4.72
CA GLU A 19 -20.62 0.83 -6.04
C GLU A 19 -21.87 1.69 -6.28
N ASP A 20 -22.77 1.78 -5.28
CA ASP A 20 -23.95 2.66 -5.33
C ASP A 20 -23.54 4.14 -5.41
N ILE A 21 -22.53 4.56 -4.64
CA ILE A 21 -21.95 5.91 -4.73
C ILE A 21 -21.34 6.16 -6.12
N ALA A 22 -20.64 5.16 -6.68
CA ALA A 22 -20.02 5.28 -7.98
C ALA A 22 -21.02 5.34 -9.15
N ASN A 23 -22.23 4.79 -8.96
CA ASN A 23 -23.28 4.78 -9.97
C ASN A 23 -24.30 5.93 -9.81
N SER A 24 -24.20 6.72 -8.74
CA SER A 24 -25.08 7.86 -8.48
C SER A 24 -24.37 9.20 -8.73
N GLU A 25 -25.19 10.23 -8.97
CA GLU A 25 -24.72 11.61 -8.98
C GLU A 25 -24.90 12.20 -7.58
N SER A 26 -23.80 12.36 -6.86
CA SER A 26 -23.79 13.02 -5.55
C SER A 26 -23.28 14.45 -5.66
N SER A 27 -23.89 15.34 -4.88
CA SER A 27 -23.40 16.71 -4.65
C SER A 27 -22.37 16.78 -3.52
N ASP A 28 -22.17 15.70 -2.75
CA ASP A 28 -21.15 15.63 -1.71
C ASP A 28 -19.76 15.38 -2.30
N ALA A 29 -18.80 16.22 -1.92
CA ALA A 29 -17.45 16.19 -2.47
C ALA A 29 -16.66 14.92 -2.09
N ASN A 30 -16.96 14.30 -0.95
CA ASN A 30 -16.30 13.05 -0.55
C ASN A 30 -16.88 11.87 -1.31
N GLU A 31 -18.20 11.81 -1.48
CA GLU A 31 -18.86 10.79 -2.31
C GLU A 31 -18.39 10.86 -3.77
N GLN A 32 -18.21 12.07 -4.32
CA GLN A 32 -17.63 12.24 -5.65
C GLN A 32 -16.21 11.66 -5.75
N LYS A 33 -15.34 11.94 -4.76
CA LYS A 33 -13.97 11.39 -4.72
C LYS A 33 -13.99 9.86 -4.64
N ILE A 34 -14.86 9.30 -3.80
CA ILE A 34 -15.03 7.85 -3.65
C ILE A 34 -15.48 7.23 -4.97
N GLY A 35 -16.49 7.80 -5.62
CA GLY A 35 -16.99 7.31 -6.91
C GLY A 35 -15.93 7.38 -8.02
N ILE A 36 -15.18 8.48 -8.10
CA ILE A 36 -14.07 8.62 -9.06
C ILE A 36 -13.00 7.56 -8.80
N PHE A 37 -12.57 7.40 -7.54
CA PHE A 37 -11.55 6.43 -7.16
C PHE A 37 -11.99 5.00 -7.49
N TRP A 38 -13.23 4.64 -7.16
CA TRP A 38 -13.81 3.33 -7.47
C TRP A 38 -13.83 3.05 -8.98
N ARG A 39 -14.36 3.98 -9.78
CA ARG A 39 -14.41 3.84 -11.24
C ARG A 39 -13.02 3.74 -11.86
N ALA A 40 -12.04 4.47 -11.33
CA ALA A 40 -10.65 4.36 -11.79
C ALA A 40 -10.06 2.97 -11.49
N ALA A 41 -10.33 2.40 -10.32
CA ALA A 41 -9.84 1.09 -9.92
C ALA A 41 -10.52 -0.08 -10.65
N MET A 42 -11.80 0.06 -11.01
CA MET A 42 -12.58 -1.01 -11.67
C MET A 42 -12.47 -1.00 -13.21
N ASN A 43 -11.84 0.02 -13.82
CA ASN A 43 -11.72 0.11 -15.26
C ASN A 43 -10.50 -0.71 -15.77
N LEU A 44 -10.72 -2.01 -15.99
CA LEU A 44 -9.68 -2.93 -16.44
C LEU A 44 -9.13 -2.56 -17.82
N GLU A 45 -9.99 -2.19 -18.78
CA GLU A 45 -9.58 -1.83 -20.15
C GLU A 45 -8.56 -0.69 -20.14
N ARG A 46 -8.82 0.35 -19.33
CA ARG A 46 -7.92 1.50 -19.20
C ARG A 46 -6.64 1.15 -18.45
N ILE A 47 -6.70 0.27 -17.46
CA ILE A 47 -5.51 -0.24 -16.76
C ILE A 47 -4.61 -1.01 -17.74
N GLU A 48 -5.20 -1.86 -18.58
CA GLU A 48 -4.49 -2.64 -19.60
C GLU A 48 -3.92 -1.73 -20.70
N GLU A 49 -4.68 -0.73 -21.15
CA GLU A 49 -4.23 0.27 -22.13
C GLU A 49 -2.99 1.04 -21.63
N PHE A 50 -3.01 1.48 -20.37
CA PHE A 50 -1.87 2.19 -19.80
C PHE A 50 -0.67 1.29 -19.53
N GLY A 51 -0.88 0.01 -19.20
CA GLY A 51 0.17 -0.91 -18.80
C GLY A 51 1.07 -0.31 -17.71
N TYR A 52 2.39 -0.39 -17.90
CA TYR A 52 3.36 0.19 -16.96
C TYR A 52 3.71 1.65 -17.24
N SER A 53 3.10 2.30 -18.25
CA SER A 53 3.45 3.67 -18.63
C SER A 53 3.39 4.68 -17.47
N PRO A 54 2.46 4.59 -16.48
CA PRO A 54 2.45 5.52 -15.35
C PRO A 54 3.66 5.39 -14.41
N LEU A 55 4.37 4.26 -14.46
CA LEU A 55 5.56 4.00 -13.62
C LEU A 55 6.86 4.51 -14.26
N LYS A 56 6.86 4.83 -15.56
CA LYS A 56 8.07 5.26 -16.29
C LYS A 56 8.82 6.42 -15.60
N PRO A 57 8.16 7.49 -15.12
CA PRO A 57 8.88 8.58 -14.46
C PRO A 57 9.62 8.13 -13.19
N VAL A 58 9.08 7.15 -12.47
CA VAL A 58 9.72 6.61 -11.26
C VAL A 58 10.97 5.79 -11.65
N PHE A 59 10.89 5.02 -12.74
CA PHE A 59 12.05 4.27 -13.24
C PHE A 59 13.14 5.20 -13.80
N GLU A 60 12.74 6.26 -14.50
CA GLU A 60 13.68 7.29 -14.99
C GLU A 60 14.40 8.00 -13.83
N ASP A 61 13.67 8.34 -12.75
CA ASP A 61 14.28 8.90 -11.53
C ASP A 61 15.30 7.94 -10.90
N ILE A 62 15.04 6.62 -10.95
CA ILE A 62 15.95 5.58 -10.46
C ILE A 62 17.21 5.50 -11.34
N ASP A 63 17.04 5.44 -12.65
CA ASP A 63 18.14 5.31 -13.62
C ASP A 63 19.10 6.51 -13.59
N GLN A 64 18.58 7.70 -13.26
CA GLN A 64 19.37 8.93 -13.15
C GLN A 64 20.20 8.99 -11.86
N ALA A 65 19.91 8.16 -10.85
CA ALA A 65 20.62 8.21 -9.57
C ALA A 65 21.95 7.43 -9.63
N THR A 66 23.00 8.09 -10.11
CA THR A 66 24.31 7.47 -10.38
C THR A 66 25.34 7.71 -9.28
N ASN A 67 25.06 8.60 -8.34
CA ASN A 67 25.93 8.89 -7.20
C ASN A 67 25.16 9.00 -5.89
N LYS A 68 25.90 9.02 -4.78
CA LYS A 68 25.33 9.05 -3.42
C LYS A 68 24.37 10.21 -3.19
N LYS A 69 24.66 11.40 -3.75
CA LYS A 69 23.82 12.58 -3.55
C LYS A 69 22.47 12.41 -4.27
N GLU A 70 22.51 11.96 -5.51
CA GLU A 70 21.31 11.67 -6.30
C GLU A 70 20.49 10.53 -5.69
N PHE A 71 21.16 9.49 -5.20
CA PHE A 71 20.52 8.37 -4.50
C PHE A 71 19.75 8.84 -3.26
N MET A 72 20.35 9.70 -2.42
CA MET A 72 19.63 10.24 -1.25
C MET A 72 18.43 11.11 -1.64
N ALA A 73 18.54 11.88 -2.74
CA ALA A 73 17.41 12.66 -3.26
C ALA A 73 16.29 11.76 -3.79
N LEU A 74 16.64 10.66 -4.47
CA LEU A 74 15.72 9.63 -4.92
C LEU A 74 14.97 8.99 -3.75
N VAL A 75 15.68 8.57 -2.69
CA VAL A 75 15.07 8.00 -1.47
C VAL A 75 14.04 8.96 -0.86
N ALA A 76 14.40 10.25 -0.72
CA ALA A 76 13.47 11.25 -0.20
C ALA A 76 12.23 11.43 -1.10
N ARG A 77 12.41 11.40 -2.42
CA ARG A 77 11.30 11.48 -3.39
C ARG A 77 10.37 10.28 -3.28
N ILE A 78 10.91 9.07 -3.19
CA ILE A 78 10.15 7.82 -3.05
C ILE A 78 9.32 7.84 -1.76
N HIS A 79 9.91 8.27 -0.63
CA HIS A 79 9.16 8.45 0.62
C HIS A 79 7.98 9.42 0.47
N ARG A 80 8.15 10.51 -0.28
CA ARG A 80 7.07 11.48 -0.54
C ARG A 80 5.93 10.89 -1.38
N LEU A 81 6.19 9.86 -2.18
CA LEU A 81 5.17 9.09 -2.90
C LEU A 81 4.42 8.10 -1.98
N GLY A 82 4.78 8.02 -0.70
CA GLY A 82 4.20 7.07 0.25
C GLY A 82 4.75 5.64 0.10
N LEU A 83 5.83 5.47 -0.68
CA LEU A 83 6.49 4.19 -0.88
C LEU A 83 7.54 3.99 0.21
N GLY A 84 7.49 2.85 0.90
CA GLY A 84 8.49 2.48 1.90
C GLY A 84 9.76 1.93 1.25
N VAL A 85 10.91 2.56 1.50
CA VAL A 85 12.23 2.08 1.05
C VAL A 85 13.26 2.27 2.17
N PHE A 86 14.09 1.25 2.42
CA PHE A 86 15.19 1.24 3.40
C PHE A 86 14.82 1.44 4.89
N PHE A 87 14.12 2.52 5.22
CA PHE A 87 13.68 2.88 6.56
C PHE A 87 12.28 3.48 6.53
N GLY A 88 11.53 3.38 7.62
CA GLY A 88 10.25 4.07 7.79
C GLY A 88 10.43 5.30 8.66
N PHE A 89 9.68 6.37 8.39
CA PHE A 89 9.53 7.46 9.34
C PHE A 89 8.14 8.07 9.25
N GLY A 90 7.67 8.62 10.36
CA GLY A 90 6.35 9.23 10.43
C GLY A 90 6.12 9.96 11.75
N PRO A 91 5.07 10.79 11.82
CA PRO A 91 4.65 11.41 13.06
C PRO A 91 4.12 10.33 14.01
N GLU A 92 4.61 10.33 15.25
CA GLU A 92 4.13 9.46 16.33
C GLU A 92 4.00 10.26 17.62
N SER A 93 3.15 9.81 18.54
CA SER A 93 3.04 10.45 19.86
C SER A 93 4.36 10.31 20.62
N ASP A 94 4.81 11.37 21.30
CA ASP A 94 6.01 11.24 22.15
C ASP A 94 5.71 10.30 23.32
N MET A 95 6.54 9.26 23.46
CA MET A 95 6.43 8.30 24.56
C MET A 95 6.60 8.94 25.94
N LYS A 96 7.23 10.12 26.01
CA LYS A 96 7.42 10.90 27.24
C LYS A 96 6.36 11.98 27.45
N ASP A 97 5.66 12.38 26.40
CA ASP A 97 4.58 13.37 26.44
C ASP A 97 3.55 13.10 25.34
N SER A 98 2.46 12.42 25.70
CA SER A 98 1.39 12.06 24.76
C SER A 98 0.61 13.25 24.20
N HIS A 99 0.85 14.47 24.69
CA HIS A 99 0.29 15.69 24.08
C HIS A 99 1.12 16.24 22.92
N SER A 100 2.32 15.68 22.70
CA SER A 100 3.23 16.11 21.65
C SER A 100 3.41 15.03 20.59
N THR A 101 3.72 15.47 19.37
CA THR A 101 4.05 14.59 18.24
C THR A 101 5.50 14.79 17.86
N ILE A 102 6.23 13.69 17.76
CA ILE A 102 7.63 13.66 17.33
C ILE A 102 7.76 12.90 16.02
N LEU A 103 8.87 13.14 15.32
CA LEU A 103 9.25 12.29 14.20
C LEU A 103 9.84 10.99 14.77
N TRP A 104 9.18 9.87 14.50
CA TRP A 104 9.71 8.54 14.79
C TRP A 104 10.24 7.90 13.51
N GLY A 105 11.34 7.15 13.64
CA GLY A 105 11.97 6.46 12.52
C GLY A 105 12.40 5.06 12.94
N GLY A 106 12.30 4.11 12.01
CA GLY A 106 12.58 2.70 12.27
C GLY A 106 13.10 1.96 11.03
N GLU A 107 13.46 0.70 11.22
CA GLU A 107 13.87 -0.17 10.13
C GLU A 107 12.75 -0.35 9.11
N GLY A 108 13.12 -0.40 7.83
CA GLY A 108 12.19 -0.72 6.76
C GLY A 108 11.85 -2.21 6.79
N SER A 109 10.70 -2.56 6.24
CA SER A 109 10.34 -3.96 6.05
C SER A 109 11.26 -4.63 5.03
N LEU A 110 11.46 -5.93 5.22
CA LEU A 110 12.10 -6.78 4.23
C LEU A 110 11.06 -7.27 3.22
N GLY A 111 11.50 -7.60 2.00
CA GLY A 111 10.60 -8.09 0.94
C GLY A 111 10.02 -9.48 1.19
N LEU A 112 10.66 -10.29 2.05
CA LEU A 112 10.16 -11.56 2.54
C LEU A 112 9.58 -11.39 3.94
N GLY A 113 8.59 -12.22 4.29
CA GLY A 113 7.71 -12.01 5.44
C GLY A 113 8.41 -11.84 6.79
N SER A 114 9.55 -12.49 7.01
CA SER A 114 10.34 -12.32 8.23
C SER A 114 11.84 -12.34 7.94
N ARG A 115 12.63 -11.84 8.90
CA ARG A 115 14.09 -11.84 8.81
C ARG A 115 14.65 -13.25 8.63
N GLU A 116 14.04 -14.23 9.31
CA GLU A 116 14.45 -15.64 9.31
C GLU A 116 14.44 -16.23 7.90
N TYR A 117 13.52 -15.79 7.02
CA TYR A 117 13.49 -16.22 5.61
C TYR A 117 14.77 -15.92 4.81
N TYR A 118 15.63 -15.02 5.29
CA TYR A 118 16.89 -14.68 4.63
C TYR A 118 18.08 -15.52 5.11
N PHE A 119 17.90 -16.29 6.19
CA PHE A 119 18.96 -17.06 6.83
C PHE A 119 18.68 -18.56 6.88
N ASP A 120 17.46 -18.99 6.61
CA ASP A 120 17.06 -20.41 6.64
C ASP A 120 17.37 -21.10 5.29
N ASP A 121 18.22 -22.13 5.33
CA ASP A 121 18.56 -22.94 4.15
C ASP A 121 17.37 -23.83 3.72
N ASP A 122 16.54 -24.24 4.69
CA ASP A 122 15.29 -24.97 4.48
C ASP A 122 14.11 -23.98 4.52
N LYS A 123 13.80 -23.37 3.37
CA LYS A 123 12.79 -22.29 3.19
C LYS A 123 11.31 -22.67 3.47
N GLY A 124 11.04 -23.59 4.40
CA GLY A 124 9.76 -24.28 4.54
C GLY A 124 9.07 -24.21 5.91
N SER A 125 9.68 -23.69 6.98
CA SER A 125 9.06 -23.80 8.32
C SER A 125 9.18 -22.55 9.19
N CYS A 126 8.75 -21.40 8.67
CA CYS A 126 8.34 -20.29 9.53
C CYS A 126 6.82 -20.17 9.44
N ASN A 127 6.12 -20.48 10.54
CA ASN A 127 4.67 -20.62 10.64
C ASN A 127 3.89 -19.46 10.02
N SER A 128 3.42 -19.62 8.78
CA SER A 128 2.40 -18.76 8.20
C SER A 128 1.09 -19.03 8.96
N THR A 129 0.73 -18.13 9.87
CA THR A 129 -0.64 -18.05 10.35
C THR A 129 -1.51 -17.49 9.22
N THR A 130 -1.95 -18.40 8.36
CA THR A 130 -3.23 -18.40 7.63
C THR A 130 -3.57 -17.12 6.85
N LEU A 131 -3.01 -16.95 5.65
CA LEU A 131 -3.71 -16.26 4.57
C LEU A 131 -4.31 -17.30 3.62
N SER A 132 -5.48 -17.82 3.99
CA SER A 132 -6.32 -18.58 3.05
C SER A 132 -6.88 -17.61 2.03
N ILE A 133 -6.17 -17.40 0.92
CA ILE A 133 -6.76 -16.87 -0.31
C ILE A 133 -7.55 -18.04 -0.91
N PRO A 134 -8.90 -18.01 -0.93
CA PRO A 134 -9.64 -19.03 -1.64
C PRO A 134 -9.28 -18.94 -3.13
N LYS A 135 -8.73 -20.02 -3.68
CA LYS A 135 -8.76 -20.25 -5.12
C LYS A 135 -10.20 -20.57 -5.48
N THR A 136 -10.84 -19.69 -6.23
CA THR A 136 -12.05 -20.00 -7.00
C THR A 136 -11.82 -19.54 -8.43
N VAL A 137 -11.57 -20.53 -9.30
CA VAL A 137 -12.17 -20.61 -10.63
C VAL A 137 -13.12 -21.80 -10.55
#